data_AF-A0A1I2Z6D5-F1
#
_entry.id   AF-A0A1I2Z6D5-F1
#
_cell.length_a   1.000
_cell.length_b   1.000
_cell.length_c   1.000
_cell.angle_alpha   90.00
_cell.angle_beta   90.00
_cell.angle_gamma   90.00
#
_symmetry.space_group_name_H-M   'P 1'
#
loop_
_entity.id
_entity.type
_entity.pdbx_description
1 polymer ?
#
loop_
_entity_poly.entity_id
_entity_poly.type
_entity_poly.pdbx_seq_one_letter_code
_entity_poly.pdbx_strand_id
1 'polypeptide(L)' 'MERFTVEETNLIYIYLSGTRRELIGDITLALPDIENEDMRELAHGTIAKLEAMTDAEFAAQRFTFTDE' A
#
# COMPACT_ATOMS: atom_id res chain seq x y z
N MET A 1 -9.70 5.96 -13.74
CA MET A 1 -9.70 5.90 -12.26
C MET A 1 -8.34 5.40 -11.85
N GLU A 2 -7.68 6.10 -10.95
CA GLU A 2 -6.43 5.63 -10.34
C GLU A 2 -6.73 4.37 -9.53
N ARG A 3 -5.81 3.40 -9.56
CA ARG A 3 -6.00 2.08 -8.92
C ARG A 3 -5.95 2.19 -7.39
N PHE A 4 -5.24 3.18 -6.88
CA PHE A 4 -5.11 3.51 -5.46
C PHE A 4 -5.66 4.91 -5.20
N THR A 5 -6.16 5.14 -3.99
CA THR A 5 -6.45 6.50 -3.52
C THR A 5 -5.15 7.20 -3.12
N VAL A 6 -5.25 8.46 -2.76
CA VAL A 6 -4.13 9.27 -2.27
C VAL A 6 -3.61 8.73 -0.96
N GLU A 7 -4.50 8.38 -0.03
CA GLU A 7 -4.15 7.82 1.27
C GLU A 7 -3.46 6.46 1.12
N GLU A 8 -3.94 5.61 0.22
CA GLU A 8 -3.31 4.32 -0.08
C GLU A 8 -1.94 4.51 -0.73
N THR A 9 -1.81 5.48 -1.64
CA THR A 9 -0.53 5.81 -2.28
C THR A 9 0.48 6.33 -1.26
N ASN A 10 0.04 7.16 -0.31
CA ASN A 10 0.87 7.67 0.76
C ASN A 10 1.29 6.56 1.73
N LEU A 11 0.38 5.65 2.07
CA LEU A 11 0.71 4.46 2.85
C LEU A 11 1.74 3.59 2.14
N ILE A 12 1.54 3.30 0.85
CA ILE A 12 2.50 2.54 0.04
C ILE A 12 3.85 3.23 0.02
N TYR A 13 3.89 4.55 -0.16
CA TYR A 13 5.13 5.31 -0.20
C TYR A 13 5.94 5.18 1.10
N ILE A 14 5.27 5.18 2.26
CA ILE A 14 5.92 5.01 3.57
C ILE A 14 6.57 3.64 3.71
N TYR A 15 5.91 2.58 3.23
CA TYR A 15 6.37 1.20 3.37
C TYR A 15 7.09 0.64 2.13
N LEU A 16 7.34 1.47 1.10
CA LEU A 16 7.87 1.01 -0.18
C LEU A 16 9.28 0.42 -0.01
N SER A 17 9.35 -0.91 0.00
CA SER A 17 10.60 -1.67 0.10
C SER A 17 10.67 -2.72 -1.01
N GLY A 18 11.54 -2.48 -1.99
CA GLY A 18 11.85 -3.48 -3.03
C GLY A 18 10.63 -3.93 -3.85
N THR A 19 10.23 -5.20 -3.66
CA THR A 19 9.20 -5.88 -4.43
C THR A 19 7.80 -5.71 -3.85
N ARG A 20 6.78 -5.95 -4.68
CA ARG A 20 5.36 -5.98 -4.25
C ARG A 20 5.12 -6.88 -3.04
N ARG A 21 5.78 -8.04 -2.97
CA ARG A 21 5.61 -9.00 -1.87
C ARG A 21 6.25 -8.50 -0.58
N GLU A 22 7.42 -7.87 -0.67
CA GLU A 22 8.10 -7.25 0.48
C GLU A 22 7.26 -6.11 1.04
N LEU A 23 6.75 -5.22 0.19
CA LEU A 23 5.80 -4.17 0.58
C LEU A 23 4.56 -4.72 1.32
N ILE A 24 3.92 -5.77 0.79
CA ILE A 24 2.76 -6.39 1.46
C ILE A 24 3.16 -6.93 2.83
N GLY A 25 4.33 -7.57 2.92
CA GLY A 25 4.89 -8.08 4.17
C GLY A 25 5.09 -6.96 5.19
N ASP A 26 5.70 -5.85 4.77
CA ASP A 26 6.01 -4.73 5.65
C ASP A 26 4.74 -4.03 6.17
N ILE A 27 3.74 -3.80 5.31
CA ILE A 27 2.44 -3.26 5.75
C ILE A 27 1.74 -4.24 6.71
N THR A 28 1.78 -5.54 6.41
CA THR A 28 1.16 -6.57 7.26
C THR A 28 1.81 -6.65 8.64
N LEU A 29 3.13 -6.51 8.70
CA LEU A 29 3.89 -6.49 9.95
C LEU A 29 3.56 -5.28 10.81
N ALA A 30 3.19 -4.15 10.20
CA ALA A 30 2.81 -2.93 10.91
C ALA A 30 1.35 -2.92 11.41
N LEU A 31 0.47 -3.78 10.88
CA LEU A 31 -0.95 -3.82 11.26
C LEU A 31 -1.22 -3.89 12.78
N PRO A 32 -0.48 -4.69 13.58
CA PRO A 32 -0.70 -4.75 15.02
C PRO A 32 -0.43 -3.42 15.75
N ASP A 33 0.45 -2.59 15.19
CA ASP A 33 0.84 -1.30 15.78
C ASP A 33 -0.09 -0.15 15.36
N ILE A 34 -0.94 -0.36 14.36
CA ILE A 34 -1.95 0.63 13.94
C ILE A 34 -3.11 0.57 14.93
N GLU A 35 -3.27 1.60 15.76
CA GLU A 35 -4.36 1.66 16.76
C GLU A 35 -5.69 2.18 16.17
N ASN A 36 -5.61 3.01 15.12
CA ASN A 36 -6.76 3.63 14.48
C ASN A 36 -7.46 2.66 13.51
N GLU A 37 -8.77 2.43 13.69
CA GLU A 37 -9.56 1.51 12.88
C GLU A 37 -9.61 1.89 11.39
N ASP A 38 -9.82 3.18 11.08
CA ASP A 38 -9.83 3.69 9.71
C ASP A 38 -8.48 3.44 9.01
N MET A 39 -7.36 3.61 9.74
CA MET A 39 -6.03 3.30 9.20
C MET A 39 -5.81 1.79 8.99
N ARG A 40 -6.41 0.92 9.82
CA ARG A 40 -6.38 -0.52 9.58
C ARG A 40 -7.18 -0.90 8.36
N GLU A 41 -8.38 -0.35 8.19
CA GLU A 41 -9.20 -0.58 6.99
C GLU A 41 -8.48 -0.12 5.72
N LEU A 42 -7.84 1.06 5.77
CA LEU A 42 -6.99 1.57 4.70
C LEU A 42 -5.85 0.60 4.36
N ALA A 43 -5.13 0.10 5.36
CA ALA A 43 -4.04 -0.85 5.18
C ALA A 43 -4.52 -2.18 4.58
N HIS A 44 -5.65 -2.71 5.05
CA HIS A 44 -6.26 -3.92 4.49
C HIS A 44 -6.71 -3.72 3.04
N GLY A 45 -7.34 -2.59 2.71
CA GLY A 45 -7.74 -2.25 1.35
C GLY A 45 -6.52 -2.13 0.42
N THR A 46 -5.46 -1.50 0.89
CA THR A 46 -4.18 -1.37 0.19
C THR A 46 -3.57 -2.75 -0.10
N ILE A 47 -3.49 -3.62 0.91
CA ILE A 47 -2.99 -5.00 0.76
C ILE A 47 -3.82 -5.76 -0.27
N ALA A 48 -5.15 -5.73 -0.19
CA ALA A 48 -6.01 -6.44 -1.12
C ALA A 48 -5.79 -5.99 -2.58
N LYS A 49 -5.59 -4.70 -2.82
CA LYS A 49 -5.28 -4.15 -4.15
C LYS A 49 -3.88 -4.58 -4.63
N LEU A 50 -2.90 -4.62 -3.74
CA LEU A 50 -1.55 -5.13 -4.03
C LEU A 50 -1.58 -6.63 -4.33
N GLU A 51 -2.36 -7.42 -3.61
CA GLU A 51 -2.53 -8.86 -3.86
C GLU A 51 -3.22 -9.14 -5.20
N ALA A 52 -4.19 -8.31 -5.58
CA ALA A 52 -4.93 -8.42 -6.84
C ALA A 52 -4.12 -8.02 -8.08
N MET A 53 -2.93 -7.43 -7.93
CA MET A 53 -2.07 -7.03 -9.04
C MET A 53 -0.84 -7.92 -9.21
N THR A 54 -0.34 -7.95 -10.44
CA THR A 54 0.89 -8.66 -10.80
C THR A 54 2.13 -7.84 -10.45
N ASP A 55 3.27 -8.52 -10.33
CA ASP A 55 4.56 -7.87 -10.08
C ASP A 55 4.93 -6.89 -11.24
N ALA A 56 4.49 -7.17 -12.46
CA ALA A 56 4.71 -6.30 -13.63
C ALA A 56 3.86 -5.02 -13.57
N GLU A 57 2.59 -5.12 -13.17
CA GLU A 57 1.73 -3.95 -12.95
C GLU A 57 2.28 -3.07 -11.82
N PHE A 58 2.74 -3.69 -10.74
CA PHE A 58 3.38 -2.98 -9.62
C PHE A 58 4.64 -2.24 -10.07
N ALA A 59 5.53 -2.90 -10.82
CA ALA A 59 6.77 -2.29 -11.32
C ALA A 59 6.53 -1.16 -12.33
N ALA A 60 5.40 -1.19 -13.05
CA ALA A 60 4.98 -0.12 -13.95
C ALA A 60 4.39 1.08 -13.22
N GLN A 61 4.01 0.93 -11.94
CA GLN A 61 3.41 1.98 -11.14
C GLN A 61 4.47 2.80 -10.42
N ARG A 62 4.25 4.12 -10.36
CA ARG A 62 5.13 5.04 -9.64
C ARG A 62 4.38 5.58 -8.43
N PHE A 63 4.77 5.14 -7.24
CA PHE A 63 4.24 5.64 -5.98
C PHE A 63 5.05 6.86 -5.55
N THR A 64 4.38 8.00 -5.42
CA THR A 64 4.96 9.25 -4.94
C THR A 64 4.09 9.77 -3.82
N PHE A 65 4.69 10.23 -2.73
CA PHE A 65 3.96 10.95 -1.70
C PHE A 65 3.30 12.19 -2.31
N THR A 66 2.01 12.36 -2.06
CA THR A 66 1.23 13.50 -2.56
C THR A 66 0.22 13.97 -1.51
N ASP A 67 0.02 15.27 -1.42
CA ASP A 67 -0.99 15.90 -0.54
C ASP A 67 -2.33 16.16 -1.27
N GLU A 68 -2.41 15.83 -2.56
CA GLU A 68 -3.54 16.18 -3.46
C GLU A 68 -4.78 15.30 -3.30
#